data_AF-A0A9X2Y3S6-F1
#
_entry.id   AF-A0A9X2Y3S6-F1
#
_cell.length_a   1.000
_cell.length_b   1.000
_cell.length_c   1.000
_cell.angle_alpha   90.00
_cell.angle_beta   90.00
_cell.angle_gamma   90.00
#
_symmetry.space_group_name_H-M   'P 1'
#
loop_
_entity.id
_entity.type
_entity.pdbx_description
1 polymer ?
#
loop_
_entity_poly.entity_id
_entity_poly.type
_entity_poly.pdbx_seq_one_letter_code
_entity_poly.pdbx_strand_id
1 'polypeptide(L)' 'MGDFTRVDADRLRAVADRIWGMADEVGALRCPLLDPGALPGSQVAEVSAATAATVEAELEDVAAGLRGWALAARRAAEEF' A
#
# COMPACT_ATOMS: atom_id res chain seq x y z
N MET A 1 -2.63 -26.04 30.95
CA MET A 1 -2.98 -26.68 29.66
C MET A 1 -3.23 -25.54 28.69
N GLY A 2 -2.15 -25.07 28.04
CA GLY A 2 -2.18 -23.89 27.19
C GLY A 2 -2.56 -24.30 25.79
N ASP A 3 -3.68 -23.78 25.31
CA ASP A 3 -4.07 -23.90 23.91
C ASP A 3 -3.09 -23.02 23.12
N PHE A 4 -1.99 -23.61 22.66
CA PHE A 4 -1.08 -22.93 21.74
C PHE A 4 -1.88 -22.71 20.47
N THR A 5 -2.36 -21.48 20.27
CA THR A 5 -2.97 -21.01 19.03
C THR A 5 -2.04 -21.43 17.89
N ARG A 6 -2.35 -22.56 17.25
CA ARG A 6 -1.52 -23.12 16.18
C ARG A 6 -1.61 -22.09 15.06
N VAL A 7 -0.50 -21.41 14.78
CA VAL A 7 -0.44 -20.47 13.66
C VAL A 7 -0.71 -21.29 12.41
N ASP A 8 -1.85 -21.03 11.79
CA ASP A 8 -2.21 -21.63 10.52
C ASP A 8 -1.32 -20.97 9.45
N ALA A 9 -0.22 -21.64 9.11
CA ALA A 9 0.78 -21.15 8.19
C ALA A 9 0.21 -20.94 6.78
N ASP A 10 -0.76 -21.74 6.37
CA ASP A 10 -1.46 -21.59 5.09
C ASP A 10 -2.33 -20.34 5.09
N ARG A 11 -3.06 -20.09 6.19
CA ARG A 11 -3.82 -18.85 6.36
C ARG A 11 -2.91 -17.63 6.40
N LEU A 12 -1.74 -17.72 7.06
CA LEU A 12 -0.77 -16.62 7.11
C LEU A 12 -0.21 -16.32 5.71
N ARG A 13 0.13 -17.35 4.93
CA ARG A 13 0.59 -17.20 3.54
C ARG A 13 -0.47 -16.56 2.66
N ALA A 14 -1.73 -17.00 2.76
CA ALA A 14 -2.84 -16.42 2.01
C ALA A 14 -3.08 -14.93 2.33
N VAL A 15 -2.95 -14.53 3.61
CA VAL A 15 -3.06 -13.12 4.00
C VAL A 15 -1.88 -12.32 3.47
N ALA A 16 -0.67 -12.86 3.53
CA ALA A 16 0.52 -12.21 2.98
C ALA A 16 0.41 -11.97 1.47
N ASP A 17 -0.09 -12.95 0.72
CA ASP A 17 -0.32 -12.82 -0.73
C ASP A 17 -1.35 -11.73 -1.04
N ARG A 18 -2.44 -11.66 -0.26
CA ARG A 18 -3.45 -10.61 -0.41
C ARG A 18 -2.88 -9.23 -0.13
N ILE A 19 -2.10 -9.07 0.94
CA ILE A 19 -1.49 -7.77 1.29
C ILE A 19 -0.46 -7.36 0.26
N TRP A 20 0.27 -8.31 -0.32
CA TRP A 20 1.15 -8.03 -1.46
C TRP A 20 0.37 -7.47 -2.65
N GLY A 21 -0.76 -8.09 -3.02
CA GLY A 21 -1.61 -7.59 -4.10
C GLY A 21 -2.14 -6.17 -3.83
N MET A 22 -2.59 -5.90 -2.59
CA MET A 22 -3.01 -4.55 -2.18
C MET A 22 -1.87 -3.54 -2.28
N ALA A 23 -0.64 -3.92 -1.95
CA ALA A 23 0.51 -3.04 -2.09
C ALA A 23 0.77 -2.67 -3.55
N ASP A 24 0.57 -3.61 -4.47
CA ASP A 24 0.71 -3.35 -5.91
C ASP A 24 -0.41 -2.45 -6.44
N GLU A 25 -1.64 -2.63 -5.96
CA GLU A 25 -2.76 -1.74 -6.28
C GLU A 25 -2.51 -0.31 -5.79
N VAL A 26 -2.03 -0.16 -4.55
CA VAL A 26 -1.70 1.15 -3.95
C VAL A 26 -0.53 1.81 -4.69
N GLY A 27 0.53 1.07 -4.98
CA GLY A 27 1.70 1.57 -5.72
C GLY A 27 1.39 1.93 -7.18
N ALA A 28 0.27 1.46 -7.73
CA ALA A 28 -0.20 1.83 -9.06
C ALA A 28 -1.06 3.10 -9.08
N LEU A 29 -1.49 3.61 -7.92
CA LEU A 29 -2.25 4.85 -7.85
C LEU A 29 -1.38 6.03 -8.28
N ARG A 30 -1.95 6.91 -9.12
CA ARG A 30 -1.31 8.13 -9.59
C ARG A 30 -2.22 9.30 -9.33
N CYS A 31 -1.64 10.44 -8.95
CA CYS A 31 -2.39 11.67 -8.82
C CYS A 31 -2.69 12.20 -10.23
N PRO A 32 -3.95 12.53 -10.55
CA PRO A 32 -4.27 13.14 -11.82
C PRO A 32 -3.61 14.53 -11.89
N LEU A 33 -2.82 14.76 -12.94
CA LEU A 33 -2.33 16.09 -13.30
C LEU A 33 -3.49 16.91 -13.84
N LEU A 34 -3.88 17.94 -13.11
CA LEU A 34 -4.94 18.86 -13.51
C LEU A 34 -4.34 20.12 -14.10
N ASP A 35 -4.92 20.61 -15.20
CA ASP A 35 -4.61 21.94 -15.72
C ASP A 35 -5.29 23.00 -14.84
N PRO A 36 -4.54 23.86 -14.12
CA PRO A 36 -5.13 24.89 -13.27
C PRO A 36 -5.97 25.89 -14.07
N GLY A 37 -5.64 26.11 -15.35
CA GLY A 37 -6.39 26.99 -16.25
C GLY A 37 -7.74 26.43 -16.67
N ALA A 38 -7.94 25.11 -16.56
CA ALA A 38 -9.19 24.44 -16.92
C ALA A 38 -10.24 24.45 -15.80
N LEU A 39 -9.86 24.81 -14.56
CA LEU A 39 -10.73 24.74 -13.38
C LEU A 39 -10.73 26.05 -12.57
N PRO A 40 -11.17 27.18 -13.15
CA PRO A 40 -11.16 28.47 -12.47
C PRO A 40 -12.06 28.45 -11.22
N GLY A 41 -11.49 28.86 -10.07
CA GLY A 41 -12.19 28.92 -8.77
C GLY A 41 -12.30 27.59 -8.03
N SER A 42 -11.73 26.50 -8.56
CA SER A 42 -11.67 25.21 -7.88
C SER A 42 -10.48 25.14 -6.93
N GLN A 43 -10.69 24.71 -5.68
CA GLN A 43 -9.60 24.41 -4.75
C GLN A 43 -8.68 23.29 -5.26
N VAL A 44 -9.20 22.40 -6.11
CA VAL A 44 -8.41 21.31 -6.70
C VAL A 44 -7.43 21.84 -7.76
N ALA A 45 -7.72 23.00 -8.37
CA ALA A 45 -6.78 23.69 -9.26
C ALA A 45 -5.57 24.27 -8.52
N GLU A 46 -5.68 24.48 -7.20
CA GLU A 46 -4.59 24.96 -6.35
C GLU A 46 -3.64 23.83 -5.91
N VAL A 47 -4.00 22.57 -6.17
CA VAL A 47 -3.10 21.44 -5.89
C VAL A 47 -1.93 21.51 -6.86
N SER A 48 -0.77 21.90 -6.34
CA SER A 48 0.45 22.00 -7.13
C SER A 48 0.95 20.61 -7.55
N ALA A 49 1.69 20.56 -8.67
CA ALA A 49 2.40 19.34 -9.07
C ALA A 49 3.35 18.83 -7.98
N ALA A 50 3.91 19.72 -7.15
CA ALA A 50 4.73 19.34 -6.01
C ALA A 50 3.93 18.61 -4.92
N THR A 51 2.72 19.09 -4.62
CA THR A 51 1.81 18.42 -3.67
C THR A 51 1.39 17.04 -4.18
N ALA A 52 1.05 16.93 -5.47
CA ALA A 52 0.74 15.65 -6.10
C ALA A 52 1.92 14.66 -6.00
N ALA A 53 3.14 15.12 -6.28
CA ALA A 53 4.35 14.31 -6.15
C ALA A 53 4.61 13.85 -4.71
N THR A 54 4.32 14.68 -3.70
CA THR A 54 4.39 14.27 -2.28
C THR A 54 3.39 13.17 -1.98
N VAL A 55 2.13 13.30 -2.42
CA VAL A 55 1.11 12.26 -2.20
C VAL A 55 1.51 10.94 -2.87
N GLU A 56 2.04 10.99 -4.08
CA GLU A 56 2.54 9.78 -4.77
C GLU A 56 3.70 9.12 -4.03
N ALA A 57 4.62 9.91 -3.45
CA ALA A 57 5.72 9.37 -2.64
C ALA A 57 5.20 8.68 -1.36
N GLU A 58 4.24 9.30 -0.66
CA GLU A 58 3.61 8.70 0.53
C GLU A 58 2.86 7.41 0.19
N LEU A 59 2.20 7.34 -0.97
CA LEU A 59 1.54 6.12 -1.44
C LEU A 59 2.55 5.00 -1.73
N GLU A 60 3.71 5.32 -2.32
CA GLU A 60 4.77 4.34 -2.54
C GLU A 60 5.37 3.86 -1.22
N ASP A 61 5.56 4.74 -0.23
CA ASP A 61 6.05 4.37 1.09
C ASP A 61 5.07 3.40 1.81
N VAL A 62 3.76 3.65 1.71
CA VAL A 62 2.74 2.73 2.20
C VAL A 62 2.82 1.38 1.47
N ALA A 63 2.93 1.39 0.15
CA ALA A 63 3.08 0.16 -0.64
C ALA A 63 4.35 -0.62 -0.24
N ALA A 64 5.48 0.06 -0.04
CA ALA A 64 6.72 -0.54 0.42
C ALA A 64 6.56 -1.17 1.82
N GLY A 65 5.88 -0.49 2.74
CA GLY A 65 5.55 -1.02 4.06
C GLY A 65 4.71 -2.30 3.99
N LEU A 66 3.68 -2.31 3.15
CA LEU A 66 2.81 -3.49 2.95
C LEU A 66 3.59 -4.67 2.35
N ARG A 67 4.46 -4.44 1.34
CA ARG A 67 5.33 -5.48 0.78
C ARG A 67 6.31 -6.03 1.82
N GLY A 68 6.90 -5.14 2.62
CA GLY A 68 7.80 -5.52 3.71
C GLY A 68 7.11 -6.42 4.75
N TRP A 69 5.91 -6.05 5.16
CA TRP A 69 5.09 -6.88 6.06
C TRP A 69 4.74 -8.23 5.44
N ALA A 70 4.27 -8.25 4.19
CA ALA A 70 3.90 -9.48 3.50
C ALA A 70 5.09 -10.44 3.35
N LEU A 71 6.28 -9.91 3.05
CA LEU A 71 7.51 -10.70 2.99
C LEU A 71 7.85 -11.31 4.35
N ALA A 72 7.76 -10.53 5.43
CA ALA A 72 8.01 -11.02 6.78
C ALA A 72 7.01 -12.11 7.19
N ALA A 73 5.72 -11.93 6.85
CA ALA A 73 4.68 -12.92 7.11
C ALA A 73 4.90 -14.24 6.35
N ARG A 74 5.33 -14.19 5.08
CA ARG A 74 5.67 -15.39 4.29
C ARG A 74 6.86 -16.15 4.91
N ARG A 75 7.92 -15.43 5.29
CA ARG A 75 9.09 -16.03 5.96
C ARG A 75 8.71 -16.69 7.27
N ALA A 76 7.91 -16.00 8.10
CA ALA A 76 7.41 -16.58 9.34
C ALA A 76 6.62 -17.87 9.08
N ALA A 77 5.76 -17.90 8.05
CA ALA A 77 5.01 -19.11 7.67
C ALA A 77 5.89 -20.26 7.14
N GLU A 78 7.11 -19.99 6.65
CA GLU A 78 8.08 -21.01 6.22
C GLU A 78 8.88 -21.58 7.39
N GLU A 79 8.96 -20.85 8.50
CA GLU A 79 9.69 -21.26 9.72
C GLU A 79 8.86 -22.14 10.67
N PHE A 80 7.53 -22.25 10.46
CA PHE A 80 6.61 -23.13 11.20
C PHE A 80 6.43 -24.49 10.55
#